data_AF-A0A2H4SWA3-F1
#
_entry.id   AF-A0A2H4SWA3-F1
#
_cell.length_a   1.000
_cell.length_b   1.000
_cell.length_c   1.000
_cell.angle_alpha   90.00
_cell.angle_beta   90.00
_cell.angle_gamma   90.00
#
_symmetry.space_group_name_H-M   'P 1'
#
loop_
_entity.id
_entity.type
_entity.pdbx_description
1 polymer ?
#
loop_
_entity_poly.entity_id
_entity_poly.type
_entity_poly.pdbx_seq_one_letter_code
_entity_poly.pdbx_strand_id
1 'polypeptide(L)'
;MAETGMDSQDSLDSQGSNVTIIEEDREEILYFAYGSNLSTAQMLDRCPFATAIGLGFLPGWRWHINERGYANVLPPASTSTDGGGVYGLLYLLPPRDEARLDGFEGVASGAYGKVHRTLRWVRDADGKPLPGAAGQEVQALVYVDDKRTGPGVPRDEYVRRMERGIDDAVRNWGMDEGVPAWFVRGGTSNGLVLRAADLPPAGRWPLILPAVMGSPDAHHARQLDGMGSGVSSTSKLVVLSETTTTCHVAYTFVQIGIRDGAVDTAGNCGNMSSVVGPAAWDMGYVSAAAKASLVTTAADGTRWATVRLLNTNTDKVVESTFCVDGGGAYCPAGDYVMDGVPGAHSPVTMRFLDPAGAKTGRALPTARAVDTLLLPDDDGRGCAAVRASLVDVGNPGVFVAGASVGLDAPVAPAAIEADAPLKARLEALRRQGAALMGMDPDTESVPKIVLVFPAAEDAAAAADLRCQAMSMGQAHKAVPLTLALCLGAAARIEGTLPWRMMRDAGRPEDAETVRIAHPSGLVDVGTTIVDGEIRAAKLLRTARVLMKGDVFY
;
A
#
# COMPACT_ATOMS: atom_id res chain seq x y z
N MET A 1 -0.58 -0.21 80.79
CA MET A 1 0.09 1.04 81.17
C MET A 1 0.61 1.64 79.88
N ALA A 2 -0.12 2.57 79.24
CA ALA A 2 -0.09 4.02 79.51
C ALA A 2 1.34 4.55 79.24
N GLU A 3 1.63 5.53 78.37
CA GLU A 3 0.91 6.75 77.92
C GLU A 3 1.66 7.32 76.67
N THR A 4 0.97 7.71 75.60
CA THR A 4 0.72 9.09 75.09
C THR A 4 1.94 9.95 74.72
N GLY A 5 1.90 10.50 73.50
CA GLY A 5 2.80 11.53 72.99
C GLY A 5 2.44 11.88 71.54
N MET A 6 1.77 13.01 71.36
CA MET A 6 1.13 13.54 70.16
C MET A 6 1.92 14.77 69.70
N ASP A 7 2.25 14.87 68.40
CA ASP A 7 2.42 16.12 67.62
C ASP A 7 2.72 15.71 66.15
N SER A 8 1.80 15.90 65.20
CA SER A 8 1.33 17.14 64.56
C SER A 8 2.36 17.70 63.54
N GLN A 9 2.13 17.41 62.25
CA GLN A 9 2.58 18.23 61.15
C GLN A 9 1.59 18.15 59.99
N ASP A 10 1.03 19.31 59.69
CA ASP A 10 -0.06 19.61 58.76
C ASP A 10 0.20 19.09 57.34
N SER A 11 -0.77 18.33 56.83
CA SER A 11 -1.01 18.19 55.40
C SER A 11 -1.82 19.39 54.91
N LEU A 12 -1.24 20.16 53.99
CA LEU A 12 -1.94 21.22 53.25
C LEU A 12 -3.04 20.61 52.40
N ASP A 13 -4.27 20.64 52.91
CA ASP A 13 -5.49 20.39 52.15
C ASP A 13 -5.59 21.39 51.00
N SER A 14 -5.59 20.88 49.78
CA SER A 14 -5.92 21.66 48.58
C SER A 14 -7.38 22.12 48.70
N GLN A 15 -7.58 23.44 48.68
CA GLN A 15 -8.87 24.09 48.71
C GLN A 15 -9.76 23.55 47.58
N GLY A 16 -10.69 22.65 47.94
CA GLY A 16 -11.87 22.37 47.13
C GLY A 16 -12.71 23.64 47.09
N SER A 17 -12.63 24.37 45.98
CA SER A 17 -13.58 25.42 45.66
C SER A 17 -14.96 24.76 45.47
N ASN A 18 -15.73 24.71 46.55
CA ASN A 18 -17.16 24.42 46.52
C ASN A 18 -17.84 25.48 45.65
N VAL A 19 -18.03 25.15 44.37
CA VAL A 19 -19.00 25.84 43.52
C VAL A 19 -20.36 25.57 44.14
N THR A 20 -20.94 26.62 44.71
CA THR A 20 -22.32 26.59 45.19
C THR A 20 -23.21 26.51 43.95
N ILE A 21 -23.72 25.30 43.66
CA ILE A 21 -24.71 25.09 42.61
C ILE A 21 -25.97 25.86 43.03
N ILE A 22 -26.27 26.92 42.29
CA ILE A 22 -27.50 27.70 42.43
C ILE A 22 -28.55 27.00 41.56
N GLU A 23 -29.82 26.95 42.00
CA GLU A 23 -30.91 26.19 41.36
C GLU A 23 -31.23 26.56 39.89
N GLU A 24 -30.54 27.53 39.27
CA GLU A 24 -30.68 27.92 37.86
C GLU A 24 -29.97 26.96 36.87
N ASP A 25 -29.11 26.03 37.32
CA ASP A 25 -28.28 25.16 36.45
C ASP A 25 -28.92 23.79 36.08
N ARG A 26 -30.25 23.63 36.19
CA ARG A 26 -30.93 22.34 35.93
C ARG A 26 -31.30 22.03 34.48
N GLU A 27 -30.87 22.85 33.52
CA GLU A 27 -31.26 22.73 32.11
C GLU A 27 -30.07 22.71 31.14
N GLU A 28 -28.94 22.10 31.51
CA GLU A 28 -27.88 21.84 30.54
C GLU A 28 -28.36 20.86 29.47
N ILE A 29 -28.19 21.21 28.19
CA ILE A 29 -28.48 20.32 27.07
C ILE A 29 -27.20 19.71 26.53
N LEU A 30 -27.29 18.48 26.04
CA LEU A 30 -26.20 17.88 25.27
C LEU A 30 -26.16 18.50 23.88
N TYR A 31 -24.99 18.97 23.47
CA TYR A 31 -24.74 19.50 22.13
C TYR A 31 -23.73 18.63 21.39
N PHE A 32 -24.03 18.28 20.14
CA PHE A 32 -23.16 17.49 19.26
C PHE A 32 -22.53 18.38 18.18
N ALA A 33 -21.22 18.59 18.29
CA ALA A 33 -20.43 19.37 17.36
C ALA A 33 -19.76 18.48 16.30
N TYR A 34 -20.04 18.70 15.02
CA TYR A 34 -19.48 17.93 13.88
C TYR A 34 -18.71 18.81 12.87
N GLY A 35 -18.67 20.12 13.10
CA GLY A 35 -18.00 21.12 12.27
C GLY A 35 -16.88 21.80 13.03
N SER A 36 -16.61 23.09 12.74
CA SER A 36 -15.50 23.81 13.41
C SER A 36 -15.59 23.88 14.95
N ASN A 37 -16.76 23.63 15.54
CA ASN A 37 -16.96 23.54 16.99
C ASN A 37 -16.39 22.23 17.61
N LEU A 38 -15.85 21.33 16.78
CA LEU A 38 -14.98 20.25 17.25
C LEU A 38 -13.77 20.80 18.03
N SER A 39 -13.30 22.01 17.69
CA SER A 39 -12.23 22.68 18.42
C SER A 39 -12.73 23.21 19.77
N THR A 40 -12.24 22.62 20.86
CA THR A 40 -12.51 23.04 22.23
C THR A 40 -12.04 24.47 22.49
N ALA A 41 -10.92 24.88 21.90
CA ALA A 41 -10.44 26.27 21.96
C ALA A 41 -11.42 27.26 21.30
N GLN A 42 -12.02 26.88 20.18
CA GLN A 42 -13.07 27.70 19.54
C GLN A 42 -14.34 27.72 20.39
N MET A 43 -14.72 26.57 20.96
CA MET A 43 -15.90 26.48 21.82
C MET A 43 -15.74 27.29 23.10
N LEU A 44 -14.54 27.35 23.70
CA LEU A 44 -14.26 28.19 24.85
C LEU A 44 -14.47 29.69 24.57
N ASP A 45 -14.12 30.16 23.36
CA ASP A 45 -14.35 31.54 22.94
C ASP A 45 -15.85 31.84 22.71
N ARG A 46 -16.54 30.91 22.04
CA ARG A 46 -17.96 31.05 21.69
C ARG A 46 -18.89 30.88 22.90
N CYS A 47 -18.58 29.89 23.74
CA CYS A 47 -19.37 29.33 24.82
C CYS A 47 -18.45 29.01 26.02
N PRO A 48 -18.08 30.02 26.84
CA PRO A 48 -17.07 29.87 27.90
C PRO A 48 -17.43 28.92 29.04
N PHE A 49 -18.71 28.56 29.18
CA PHE A 49 -19.23 27.67 30.22
C PHE A 49 -19.58 26.29 29.66
N ALA A 50 -19.48 26.08 28.35
CA ALA A 50 -19.67 24.77 27.75
C ALA A 50 -18.54 23.82 28.14
N THR A 51 -18.89 22.60 28.54
CA THR A 51 -17.91 21.58 28.96
C THR A 51 -17.89 20.44 27.94
N ALA A 52 -16.74 20.17 27.34
CA ALA A 52 -16.57 18.99 26.50
C ALA A 52 -16.53 17.72 27.38
N ILE A 53 -17.33 16.71 27.03
CA ILE A 53 -17.52 15.52 27.87
C ILE A 53 -17.14 14.20 27.20
N GLY A 54 -16.85 14.22 25.89
CA GLY A 54 -16.45 13.03 25.16
C GLY A 54 -16.90 12.99 23.72
N LEU A 55 -16.64 11.87 23.04
CA LEU A 55 -16.92 11.68 21.63
C LEU A 55 -18.29 11.02 21.42
N GLY A 56 -19.10 11.58 20.53
CA GLY A 56 -20.36 11.04 20.06
C GLY A 56 -20.26 10.52 18.62
N PHE A 57 -21.16 9.59 18.28
CA PHE A 57 -21.33 9.05 16.94
C PHE A 57 -22.81 9.12 16.54
N LEU A 58 -23.10 9.80 15.44
CA LEU A 58 -24.42 9.99 14.87
C LEU A 58 -24.66 8.98 13.74
N PRO A 59 -25.36 7.85 13.99
CA PRO A 59 -25.41 6.72 13.06
C PRO A 59 -26.29 7.00 11.84
N GLY A 60 -25.80 6.62 10.65
CA GLY A 60 -26.53 6.73 9.38
C GLY A 60 -26.61 8.13 8.78
N TRP A 61 -26.15 9.16 9.49
CA TRP A 61 -26.07 10.52 8.96
C TRP A 61 -24.83 10.69 8.07
N ARG A 62 -24.89 11.65 7.15
CA ARG A 62 -23.79 11.94 6.20
C ARG A 62 -23.27 13.36 6.41
N TRP A 63 -21.96 13.51 6.54
CA TRP A 63 -21.31 14.81 6.59
C TRP A 63 -21.01 15.34 5.19
N HIS A 64 -21.18 16.65 4.96
CA HIS A 64 -20.73 17.31 3.74
C HIS A 64 -20.31 18.77 3.99
N ILE A 65 -19.78 19.42 2.97
CA ILE A 65 -19.74 20.88 2.86
C ILE A 65 -20.96 21.36 2.07
N ASN A 66 -21.75 22.25 2.65
CA ASN A 66 -22.94 22.80 2.01
C ASN A 66 -22.58 23.92 1.01
N GLU A 67 -23.58 24.41 0.29
CA GLU A 67 -23.47 25.50 -0.69
C GLU A 67 -22.86 26.81 -0.14
N ARG A 68 -22.84 27.01 1.17
CA ARG A 68 -22.20 28.18 1.81
C ARG A 68 -20.70 27.99 2.08
N GLY A 69 -20.19 26.77 1.90
CA GLY A 69 -18.82 26.39 2.17
C GLY A 69 -18.54 26.02 3.63
N TYR A 70 -19.57 25.60 4.38
CA TYR A 70 -19.48 25.19 5.78
C TYR A 70 -19.97 23.74 5.98
N ALA A 71 -19.51 23.08 7.05
CA ALA A 71 -19.90 21.70 7.35
C ALA A 71 -21.39 21.58 7.67
N ASN A 72 -22.03 20.53 7.19
CA ASN A 72 -23.41 20.20 7.52
C ASN A 72 -23.58 18.67 7.60
N VAL A 73 -24.63 18.23 8.28
CA VAL A 73 -25.01 16.80 8.32
C VAL A 73 -26.39 16.59 7.74
N LEU A 74 -26.52 15.58 6.90
CA LEU A 74 -27.78 15.17 6.29
C LEU A 74 -28.31 13.88 6.90
N PRO A 75 -29.64 13.74 7.03
CA PRO A 75 -30.24 12.49 7.48
C PRO A 75 -29.91 11.33 6.54
N PRO A 76 -30.06 10.08 7.02
CA PRO A 76 -29.85 8.88 6.20
C PRO A 76 -30.68 8.93 4.92
N ALA A 77 -30.09 8.56 3.79
CA ALA A 77 -30.87 8.30 2.59
C ALA A 77 -31.73 7.05 2.86
N SER A 78 -33.05 7.14 2.67
CA SER A 78 -33.92 5.98 2.86
C SER A 78 -33.41 4.83 1.99
N THR A 79 -32.95 3.75 2.63
CA THR A 79 -32.45 2.46 2.11
C THR A 79 -30.95 2.10 2.24
N SER A 80 -30.04 2.95 2.73
CA SER A 80 -28.65 2.49 2.94
C SER A 80 -28.46 1.76 4.28
N THR A 81 -28.10 0.48 4.22
CA THR A 81 -27.65 -0.34 5.37
C THR A 81 -26.16 -0.17 5.69
N ASP A 82 -25.50 0.81 5.08
CA ASP A 82 -24.09 1.08 5.32
C ASP A 82 -23.94 1.57 6.75
N GLY A 83 -23.16 0.84 7.56
CA GLY A 83 -22.92 1.12 8.98
C GLY A 83 -22.14 2.41 9.27
N GLY A 84 -22.13 3.37 8.34
CA GLY A 84 -21.47 4.67 8.47
C GLY A 84 -22.23 5.67 9.34
N GLY A 85 -21.59 6.79 9.65
CA GLY A 85 -22.17 7.86 10.46
C GLY A 85 -21.19 9.01 10.63
N VAL A 86 -21.52 9.96 11.50
CA VAL A 86 -20.71 11.15 11.75
C VAL A 86 -20.20 11.14 13.18
N TYR A 87 -18.89 11.25 13.37
CA TYR A 87 -18.31 11.51 14.69
C TYR A 87 -18.38 13.01 15.01
N GLY A 88 -18.54 13.31 16.28
CA GLY A 88 -18.58 14.68 16.77
C GLY A 88 -18.29 14.75 18.26
N LEU A 89 -17.92 15.94 18.73
CA LEU A 89 -17.62 16.18 20.13
C LEU A 89 -18.91 16.54 20.89
N LEU A 90 -19.10 15.92 22.05
CA LEU A 90 -20.23 16.18 22.94
C LEU A 90 -19.86 17.25 23.96
N TYR A 91 -20.76 18.21 24.12
CA TYR A 91 -20.68 19.26 25.12
C TYR A 91 -21.91 19.26 26.02
N LEU A 92 -21.71 19.48 27.32
CA LEU A 92 -22.76 20.03 28.19
C LEU A 92 -22.83 21.53 27.91
N LEU A 93 -24.01 21.99 27.50
CA LEU A 93 -24.23 23.35 27.03
C LEU A 93 -25.28 24.04 27.90
N PRO A 94 -24.89 25.02 28.73
CA PRO A 94 -25.83 25.83 29.50
C PRO A 94 -26.71 26.72 28.59
N PRO A 95 -27.95 27.06 28.98
CA PRO A 95 -28.87 27.86 28.15
C PRO A 95 -28.29 29.20 27.66
N ARG A 96 -27.45 29.84 28.49
CA ARG A 96 -26.79 31.12 28.12
C ARG A 96 -25.79 30.94 26.97
N ASP A 97 -25.10 29.81 26.95
CA ASP A 97 -24.13 29.49 25.91
C ASP A 97 -24.82 28.95 24.66
N GLU A 98 -25.95 28.26 24.78
CA GLU A 98 -26.82 27.93 23.65
C GLU A 98 -27.26 29.21 22.91
N ALA A 99 -27.72 30.23 23.63
CA ALA A 99 -28.14 31.50 23.02
C ALA A 99 -26.99 32.21 22.29
N ARG A 100 -25.75 32.11 22.79
CA ARG A 100 -24.55 32.63 22.09
C ARG A 100 -24.26 31.81 20.85
N LEU A 101 -24.30 30.49 20.96
CA LEU A 101 -24.05 29.56 19.87
C LEU A 101 -25.05 29.74 18.72
N ASP A 102 -26.33 29.98 19.04
CA ASP A 102 -27.38 30.30 18.06
C ASP A 102 -27.03 31.52 17.19
N GLY A 103 -26.31 32.50 17.74
CA GLY A 103 -25.78 33.65 17.01
C GLY A 103 -24.68 33.25 16.02
N PHE A 104 -23.74 32.39 16.44
CA PHE A 104 -22.65 31.91 15.57
C PHE A 104 -23.12 30.94 14.49
N GLU A 105 -24.13 30.11 14.78
CA GLU A 105 -24.76 29.20 13.83
C GLU A 105 -25.82 29.92 12.97
N GLY A 106 -26.10 31.20 13.26
CA GLY A 106 -26.99 32.05 12.49
C GLY A 106 -28.44 31.58 12.46
N VAL A 107 -28.93 31.03 13.57
CA VAL A 107 -30.30 30.46 13.69
C VAL A 107 -31.36 31.48 13.29
N ALA A 108 -31.27 32.70 13.80
CA ALA A 108 -32.21 33.79 13.47
C ALA A 108 -32.18 34.17 11.98
N SER A 109 -31.04 33.98 11.30
CA SER A 109 -30.89 34.24 9.86
C SER A 109 -31.28 33.03 8.98
N GLY A 110 -31.67 31.91 9.58
CA GLY A 110 -31.97 30.66 8.87
C GLY A 110 -30.73 29.99 8.27
N ALA A 111 -29.56 30.20 8.88
CA ALA A 111 -28.32 29.54 8.48
C ALA A 111 -28.33 28.05 8.87
N TYR A 112 -28.60 27.74 10.14
CA TYR A 112 -28.86 26.38 10.63
C TYR A 112 -30.14 26.38 11.49
N GLY A 113 -30.85 25.25 11.52
CA GLY A 113 -31.95 24.97 12.43
C GLY A 113 -31.52 24.04 13.57
N LYS A 114 -32.25 24.08 14.69
CA LYS A 114 -32.01 23.22 15.86
C LYS A 114 -32.83 21.94 15.78
N VAL A 115 -32.18 20.78 15.85
CA VAL A 115 -32.84 19.47 15.92
C VAL A 115 -32.24 18.60 17.01
N HIS A 116 -33.06 17.79 17.68
CA HIS A 116 -32.56 16.81 18.66
C HIS A 116 -32.46 15.43 18.01
N ARG A 117 -31.33 14.74 18.19
CA ARG A 117 -31.07 13.42 17.62
C ARG A 117 -30.51 12.46 18.64
N THR A 118 -30.94 11.20 18.50
CA THR A 118 -30.31 10.07 19.18
C THR A 118 -28.93 9.84 18.57
N LEU A 119 -27.91 9.83 19.42
CA LEU A 119 -26.53 9.48 19.07
C LEU A 119 -25.99 8.45 20.05
N ARG A 120 -24.85 7.84 19.72
CA ARG A 120 -24.09 6.96 20.60
C ARG A 120 -22.93 7.74 21.20
N TRP A 121 -22.89 7.88 22.52
CA TRP A 121 -21.71 8.34 23.24
C TRP A 121 -20.70 7.19 23.28
N VAL A 122 -19.54 7.36 22.64
CA VAL A 122 -18.58 6.28 22.38
C VAL A 122 -17.29 6.39 23.19
N ARG A 123 -16.85 7.61 23.54
CA ARG A 123 -15.65 7.84 24.36
C ARG A 123 -15.89 8.90 25.42
N ASP A 124 -15.32 8.71 26.60
CA ASP A 124 -15.37 9.69 27.70
C ASP A 124 -14.41 10.86 27.50
N ALA A 125 -14.29 11.73 28.51
CA ALA A 125 -13.43 12.91 28.46
C ALA A 125 -11.92 12.61 28.50
N ASP A 126 -11.54 11.39 28.86
CA ASP A 126 -10.16 10.90 28.79
C ASP A 126 -9.87 10.21 27.44
N GLY A 127 -10.82 10.21 26.51
CA GLY A 127 -10.73 9.51 25.23
C GLY A 127 -10.88 7.99 25.34
N LYS A 128 -11.30 7.46 26.49
CA LYS A 128 -11.45 6.02 26.73
C LYS A 128 -12.81 5.54 26.24
N PRO A 129 -12.90 4.33 25.67
CA PRO A 129 -14.18 3.73 25.32
C PRO A 129 -15.11 3.61 26.54
N LEU A 130 -16.38 3.98 26.36
CA LEU A 130 -17.38 3.80 27.40
C LEU A 130 -17.71 2.29 27.61
N PRO A 131 -18.14 1.88 28.80
CA PRO A 131 -18.54 0.49 29.07
C PRO A 131 -19.69 0.04 28.15
N GLY A 132 -19.46 -1.01 27.37
CA GLY A 132 -20.42 -1.56 26.41
C GLY A 132 -19.98 -1.34 24.96
N ALA A 133 -19.91 -2.41 24.17
CA ALA A 133 -19.28 -2.42 22.83
C ALA A 133 -19.89 -1.46 21.78
N ALA A 134 -21.03 -0.83 22.07
CA ALA A 134 -21.75 0.07 21.16
C ALA A 134 -21.88 1.52 21.67
N GLY A 135 -21.33 1.85 22.84
CA GLY A 135 -21.55 3.15 23.50
C GLY A 135 -22.93 3.30 24.16
N GLN A 136 -23.18 4.46 24.77
CA GLN A 136 -24.45 4.79 25.44
C GLN A 136 -25.33 5.66 24.53
N GLU A 137 -26.61 5.32 24.34
CA GLU A 137 -27.53 6.19 23.58
C GLU A 137 -27.93 7.44 24.38
N VAL A 138 -27.80 8.61 23.75
CA VAL A 138 -28.16 9.90 24.33
C VAL A 138 -28.88 10.79 23.30
N GLN A 139 -29.72 11.72 23.78
CA GLN A 139 -30.29 12.78 22.94
C GLN A 139 -29.41 14.01 23.00
N ALA A 140 -29.06 14.57 21.85
CA ALA A 140 -28.33 15.83 21.78
C ALA A 140 -28.89 16.78 20.73
N LEU A 141 -28.75 18.08 20.99
CA LEU A 141 -28.93 19.15 20.04
C LEU A 141 -27.89 19.06 18.91
N VAL A 142 -28.36 19.18 17.69
CA VAL A 142 -27.58 19.24 16.45
C VAL A 142 -28.07 20.43 15.64
N TYR A 143 -27.15 21.29 15.20
CA TYR A 143 -27.45 22.34 14.23
C TYR A 143 -27.43 21.75 12.83
N VAL A 144 -28.48 21.92 12.02
CA VAL A 144 -28.57 21.35 10.66
C VAL A 144 -29.07 22.40 9.68
N ASP A 145 -28.42 22.51 8.52
CA ASP A 145 -28.91 23.30 7.39
C ASP A 145 -29.81 22.41 6.52
N ASP A 146 -31.12 22.55 6.71
CA ASP A 146 -32.15 21.80 5.98
C ASP A 146 -32.54 22.45 4.63
N LYS A 147 -32.07 23.69 4.39
CA LYS A 147 -32.40 24.46 3.18
C LYS A 147 -31.38 24.24 2.08
N ARG A 148 -30.09 24.18 2.43
CA ARG A 148 -28.97 24.08 1.49
C ARG A 148 -28.27 22.75 1.64
N THR A 149 -28.89 21.73 1.07
CA THR A 149 -28.46 20.33 1.20
C THR A 149 -27.58 19.87 0.03
N GLY A 150 -27.33 20.72 -0.96
CA GLY A 150 -26.39 20.46 -2.06
C GLY A 150 -24.92 20.59 -1.64
N PRO A 151 -23.99 19.95 -2.37
CA PRO A 151 -22.56 20.05 -2.13
C PRO A 151 -22.03 21.44 -2.50
N GLY A 152 -21.07 21.95 -1.72
CA GLY A 152 -20.34 23.19 -2.01
C GLY A 152 -18.83 23.06 -1.82
N VAL A 153 -18.11 24.14 -2.14
CA VAL A 153 -16.65 24.23 -1.97
C VAL A 153 -16.35 24.86 -0.61
N PRO A 154 -15.48 24.25 0.23
CA PRO A 154 -15.15 24.81 1.54
C PRO A 154 -14.44 26.15 1.38
N ARG A 155 -14.73 27.08 2.28
CA ARG A 155 -14.01 28.36 2.32
C ARG A 155 -12.62 28.15 2.91
N ASP A 156 -11.60 28.84 2.38
CA ASP A 156 -10.20 28.68 2.82
C ASP A 156 -10.02 28.92 4.32
N GLU A 157 -10.72 29.90 4.88
CA GLU A 157 -10.69 30.16 6.33
C GLU A 157 -11.38 29.06 7.14
N TYR A 158 -12.36 28.39 6.56
CA TYR A 158 -13.10 27.32 7.21
C TYR A 158 -12.30 26.01 7.23
N VAL A 159 -11.55 25.72 6.17
CA VAL A 159 -10.62 24.57 6.14
C VAL A 159 -9.69 24.60 7.35
N ARG A 160 -9.04 25.74 7.62
CA ARG A 160 -8.16 25.90 8.79
C ARG A 160 -8.85 25.70 10.13
N ARG A 161 -10.14 26.00 10.22
CA ARG A 161 -10.94 25.81 11.45
C ARG A 161 -11.34 24.36 11.64
N MET A 162 -11.67 23.67 10.54
CA MET A 162 -11.94 22.24 10.56
C MET A 162 -10.69 21.44 10.90
N GLU A 163 -9.53 21.76 10.31
CA GLU A 163 -8.26 21.11 10.63
C GLU A 163 -7.94 21.19 12.13
N ARG A 164 -8.09 22.38 12.75
CA ARG A 164 -7.92 22.51 14.20
C ARG A 164 -8.91 21.69 15.01
N GLY A 165 -10.15 21.58 14.55
CA GLY A 165 -11.18 20.79 15.23
C GLY A 165 -10.92 19.29 15.17
N ILE A 166 -10.49 18.80 14.00
CA ILE A 166 -10.12 17.40 13.80
C ILE A 166 -8.87 17.08 14.64
N ASP A 167 -7.82 17.91 14.57
CA ASP A 167 -6.60 17.73 15.36
C ASP A 167 -6.91 17.64 16.86
N ASP A 168 -7.82 18.47 17.38
CA ASP A 168 -8.25 18.43 18.77
C ASP A 168 -9.01 17.13 19.09
N ALA A 169 -10.01 16.78 18.27
CA ALA A 169 -10.81 15.55 18.42
C ALA A 169 -9.95 14.27 18.43
N VAL A 170 -8.97 14.18 17.54
CA VAL A 170 -8.06 13.03 17.44
C VAL A 170 -7.10 12.99 18.62
N ARG A 171 -6.40 14.10 18.91
CA ARG A 171 -5.35 14.13 19.94
C ARG A 171 -5.89 13.99 21.36
N ASN A 172 -7.05 14.58 21.63
CA ASN A 172 -7.53 14.77 23.00
C ASN A 172 -8.77 13.92 23.33
N TRP A 173 -9.51 13.44 22.33
CA TRP A 173 -10.81 12.79 22.54
C TRP A 173 -10.90 11.37 21.95
N GLY A 174 -9.79 10.85 21.43
CA GLY A 174 -9.67 9.50 20.92
C GLY A 174 -10.50 9.24 19.66
N MET A 175 -10.81 10.26 18.86
CA MET A 175 -11.44 10.04 17.56
C MET A 175 -10.48 9.24 16.67
N ASP A 176 -10.84 7.99 16.36
CA ASP A 176 -10.04 7.16 15.46
C ASP A 176 -10.19 7.72 14.03
N GLU A 177 -9.07 8.03 13.37
CA GLU A 177 -9.11 8.36 11.94
C GLU A 177 -9.14 7.05 11.15
N GLY A 178 -10.25 6.81 10.44
CA GLY A 178 -10.41 5.66 9.56
C GLY A 178 -10.11 6.04 8.11
N VAL A 179 -9.38 5.19 7.39
CA VAL A 179 -9.24 5.28 5.94
C VAL A 179 -9.85 4.04 5.26
N PRO A 180 -10.73 4.19 4.26
CA PRO A 180 -11.19 3.08 3.45
C PRO A 180 -10.02 2.35 2.80
N ALA A 181 -9.94 1.04 3.05
CA ALA A 181 -8.84 0.20 2.63
C ALA A 181 -9.28 -1.21 2.25
N TRP A 182 -8.62 -1.77 1.25
CA TRP A 182 -8.72 -3.20 0.95
C TRP A 182 -7.45 -3.90 1.40
N PHE A 183 -7.57 -4.88 2.29
CA PHE A 183 -6.47 -5.77 2.60
C PHE A 183 -6.44 -6.90 1.56
N VAL A 184 -5.30 -7.07 0.92
CA VAL A 184 -5.18 -7.92 -0.27
C VAL A 184 -3.91 -8.74 -0.24
N ARG A 185 -3.92 -9.79 -1.06
CA ARG A 185 -2.72 -10.47 -1.54
C ARG A 185 -2.48 -10.10 -3.00
N GLY A 186 -1.28 -9.63 -3.31
CA GLY A 186 -0.75 -9.51 -4.67
C GLY A 186 0.49 -10.39 -4.81
N GLY A 187 0.46 -11.40 -5.66
CA GLY A 187 1.54 -12.38 -5.76
C GLY A 187 1.83 -13.04 -4.40
N THR A 188 3.10 -13.09 -4.02
CA THR A 188 3.56 -13.60 -2.71
C THR A 188 3.70 -12.48 -1.65
N SER A 189 2.85 -11.46 -1.71
CA SER A 189 2.87 -10.33 -0.77
C SER A 189 1.47 -9.94 -0.35
N ASN A 190 1.34 -9.42 0.87
CA ASN A 190 0.10 -8.84 1.38
C ASN A 190 0.30 -7.36 1.64
N GLY A 191 -0.80 -6.61 1.63
CA GLY A 191 -0.76 -5.19 1.90
C GLY A 191 -2.12 -4.55 1.74
N LEU A 192 -2.14 -3.22 1.83
CA LEU A 192 -3.34 -2.42 1.64
C LEU A 192 -3.41 -1.84 0.23
N VAL A 193 -4.62 -1.75 -0.31
CA VAL A 193 -4.95 -0.89 -1.45
C VAL A 193 -5.84 0.24 -0.94
N LEU A 194 -5.39 1.47 -1.18
CA LEU A 194 -6.04 2.71 -0.77
C LEU A 194 -6.38 3.55 -2.02
N ARG A 195 -7.37 4.44 -1.93
CA ARG A 195 -7.60 5.45 -2.97
C ARG A 195 -6.95 6.76 -2.54
N ALA A 196 -6.26 7.43 -3.46
CA ALA A 196 -5.68 8.75 -3.22
C ALA A 196 -6.74 9.79 -2.83
N ALA A 197 -7.98 9.63 -3.31
CA ALA A 197 -9.11 10.49 -2.96
C ALA A 197 -9.53 10.38 -1.48
N ASP A 198 -9.18 9.27 -0.81
CA ASP A 198 -9.46 9.04 0.61
C ASP A 198 -8.26 9.41 1.51
N LEU A 199 -7.17 9.93 0.92
CA LEU A 199 -5.95 10.30 1.61
C LEU A 199 -5.69 11.80 1.50
N PRO A 200 -4.93 12.39 2.44
CA PRO A 200 -4.40 13.73 2.22
C PRO A 200 -3.39 13.74 1.06
N PRO A 201 -2.98 14.93 0.59
CA PRO A 201 -1.94 15.06 -0.42
C PRO A 201 -0.67 14.26 -0.06
N ALA A 202 0.02 13.73 -1.08
CA ALA A 202 1.11 12.78 -0.91
C ALA A 202 2.23 13.20 0.07
N GLY A 203 2.50 14.51 0.17
CA GLY A 203 3.46 15.05 1.13
C GLY A 203 3.10 14.82 2.61
N ARG A 204 1.85 14.48 2.92
CA ARG A 204 1.36 14.16 4.27
C ARG A 204 1.23 12.65 4.53
N TRP A 205 1.47 11.79 3.55
CA TRP A 205 1.43 10.34 3.75
C TRP A 205 2.32 9.81 4.88
N PRO A 206 3.53 10.36 5.16
CA PRO A 206 4.33 9.95 6.30
C PRO A 206 3.67 10.13 7.67
N LEU A 207 2.58 10.91 7.77
CA LEU A 207 1.83 11.09 9.01
C LEU A 207 0.81 9.97 9.26
N ILE A 208 0.44 9.19 8.22
CA ILE A 208 -0.69 8.26 8.26
C ILE A 208 -0.27 6.84 7.91
N LEU A 209 0.41 6.65 6.79
CA LEU A 209 0.69 5.30 6.26
C LEU A 209 1.53 4.43 7.21
N PRO A 210 2.51 4.98 7.97
CA PRO A 210 3.20 4.19 8.99
C PRO A 210 2.25 3.70 10.09
N ALA A 211 1.39 4.57 10.62
CA ALA A 211 0.45 4.24 11.69
C ALA A 211 -0.56 3.17 11.25
N VAL A 212 -1.15 3.33 10.06
CA VAL A 212 -2.01 2.32 9.40
C VAL A 212 -1.36 0.92 9.33
N MET A 213 -0.03 0.87 9.16
CA MET A 213 0.73 -0.37 9.10
C MET A 213 1.30 -0.82 10.45
N GLY A 214 1.11 -0.07 11.53
CA GLY A 214 1.65 -0.39 12.86
C GLY A 214 3.15 -0.07 12.98
N SER A 215 3.59 1.04 12.41
CA SER A 215 4.98 1.50 12.42
C SER A 215 5.11 2.97 12.82
N PRO A 216 6.22 3.38 13.47
CA PRO A 216 7.42 2.59 13.75
C PRO A 216 7.24 1.55 14.87
N ASP A 217 7.81 0.36 14.68
CA ASP A 217 7.97 -0.67 15.72
C ASP A 217 9.46 -0.96 15.91
N ALA A 218 10.16 -0.02 16.53
CA ALA A 218 11.62 -0.01 16.63
C ALA A 218 12.17 -1.22 17.39
N HIS A 219 11.46 -1.69 18.41
CA HIS A 219 11.94 -2.73 19.32
C HIS A 219 11.61 -4.13 18.81
N HIS A 220 10.34 -4.40 18.55
CA HIS A 220 9.86 -5.76 18.30
C HIS A 220 9.76 -6.09 16.82
N ALA A 221 9.54 -5.08 15.97
CA ALA A 221 9.35 -5.24 14.53
C ALA A 221 8.27 -6.27 14.18
N ARG A 222 7.15 -6.24 14.92
CA ARG A 222 6.00 -7.13 14.81
C ARG A 222 4.78 -6.44 14.17
N GLN A 223 4.67 -5.12 14.29
CA GLN A 223 3.55 -4.32 13.76
C GLN A 223 2.17 -4.75 14.30
N LEU A 224 2.08 -5.05 15.59
CA LEU A 224 0.82 -5.55 16.19
C LEU A 224 -0.28 -4.50 16.29
N ASP A 225 0.08 -3.22 16.24
CA ASP A 225 -0.84 -2.09 16.36
C ASP A 225 -1.15 -1.49 14.98
N GLY A 226 -1.40 -2.35 14.00
CA GLY A 226 -1.74 -1.98 12.63
C GLY A 226 -1.83 -3.18 11.70
N MET A 227 -1.89 -2.92 10.39
CA MET A 227 -2.16 -3.97 9.38
C MET A 227 -0.91 -4.72 8.90
N GLY A 228 0.28 -4.27 9.28
CA GLY A 228 1.54 -4.95 8.99
C GLY A 228 1.70 -6.24 9.80
N SER A 229 2.70 -7.05 9.44
CA SER A 229 2.99 -8.28 10.18
C SER A 229 4.47 -8.46 10.55
N GLY A 230 5.23 -7.37 10.54
CA GLY A 230 6.65 -7.40 10.90
C GLY A 230 7.58 -7.98 9.84
N VAL A 231 7.09 -8.18 8.60
CA VAL A 231 7.86 -8.71 7.47
C VAL A 231 7.72 -7.77 6.28
N SER A 232 8.80 -7.54 5.54
CA SER A 232 8.78 -6.57 4.43
C SER A 232 7.72 -6.91 3.37
N SER A 233 7.46 -8.20 3.12
CA SER A 233 6.44 -8.69 2.18
C SER A 233 4.99 -8.43 2.61
N THR A 234 4.76 -8.02 3.86
CA THR A 234 3.45 -7.74 4.45
C THR A 234 3.34 -6.30 4.99
N SER A 235 4.39 -5.48 4.84
CA SER A 235 4.41 -4.06 5.22
C SER A 235 4.38 -3.15 3.98
N LYS A 236 3.30 -3.27 3.19
CA LYS A 236 3.19 -2.71 1.83
C LYS A 236 1.85 -2.06 1.60
N LEU A 237 1.83 -0.99 0.82
CA LEU A 237 0.61 -0.37 0.33
C LEU A 237 0.68 -0.09 -1.17
N VAL A 238 -0.49 0.00 -1.78
CA VAL A 238 -0.69 0.58 -3.11
C VAL A 238 -1.75 1.67 -3.00
N VAL A 239 -1.43 2.86 -3.49
CA VAL A 239 -2.37 3.98 -3.58
C VAL A 239 -2.81 4.15 -5.03
N LEU A 240 -4.11 4.01 -5.30
CA LEU A 240 -4.72 4.20 -6.62
C LEU A 240 -5.19 5.64 -6.81
N SER A 241 -5.01 6.17 -8.01
CA SER A 241 -5.39 7.54 -8.38
C SER A 241 -5.89 7.61 -9.81
N GLU A 242 -6.70 8.63 -10.09
CA GLU A 242 -7.04 8.98 -11.46
C GLU A 242 -5.79 9.40 -12.24
N THR A 243 -5.86 9.30 -13.57
CA THR A 243 -4.78 9.68 -14.47
C THR A 243 -5.32 10.46 -15.64
N THR A 244 -4.56 11.45 -16.11
CA THR A 244 -4.86 12.23 -17.33
C THR A 244 -4.23 11.63 -18.58
N THR A 245 -3.55 10.49 -18.46
CA THR A 245 -2.91 9.78 -19.58
C THR A 245 -3.90 8.85 -20.28
N THR A 246 -3.43 8.08 -21.27
CA THR A 246 -4.20 7.01 -21.91
C THR A 246 -4.33 5.75 -21.05
N CYS A 247 -3.76 5.75 -19.85
CA CYS A 247 -3.94 4.65 -18.89
C CYS A 247 -5.30 4.77 -18.20
N HIS A 248 -5.80 3.67 -17.66
CA HIS A 248 -7.11 3.67 -16.98
C HIS A 248 -6.99 4.07 -15.51
N VAL A 249 -5.82 3.85 -14.91
CA VAL A 249 -5.55 4.16 -13.50
C VAL A 249 -4.05 4.43 -13.34
N ALA A 250 -3.71 5.33 -12.42
CA ALA A 250 -2.36 5.49 -11.91
C ALA A 250 -2.24 4.84 -10.52
N TYR A 251 -1.09 4.25 -10.21
CA TYR A 251 -0.83 3.67 -8.90
C TYR A 251 0.56 4.03 -8.39
N THR A 252 0.65 4.23 -7.08
CA THR A 252 1.90 4.41 -6.34
C THR A 252 2.07 3.24 -5.39
N PHE A 253 3.14 2.46 -5.52
CA PHE A 253 3.57 1.52 -4.50
C PHE A 253 4.27 2.26 -3.35
N VAL A 254 4.01 1.81 -2.12
CA VAL A 254 4.62 2.34 -0.91
C VAL A 254 5.14 1.17 -0.07
N GLN A 255 6.43 1.20 0.25
CA GLN A 255 7.03 0.33 1.26
C GLN A 255 7.12 1.08 2.58
N ILE A 256 6.63 0.46 3.67
CA ILE A 256 6.78 1.01 5.02
C ILE A 256 7.93 0.29 5.73
N GLY A 257 8.89 1.08 6.20
CA GLY A 257 9.95 0.65 7.10
C GLY A 257 9.38 0.24 8.44
N ILE A 258 9.58 -1.02 8.81
CA ILE A 258 8.93 -1.62 9.98
C ILE A 258 9.42 -0.97 11.29
N ARG A 259 10.73 -0.73 11.41
CA ARG A 259 11.33 -0.25 12.67
C ARG A 259 11.29 1.27 12.81
N ASP A 260 11.42 1.97 11.71
CA ASP A 260 11.60 3.43 11.66
C ASP A 260 10.38 4.16 11.09
N GLY A 261 9.39 3.44 10.55
CA GLY A 261 8.21 4.04 9.92
C GLY A 261 8.53 4.76 8.61
N ALA A 262 9.72 4.56 8.04
CA ALA A 262 10.13 5.26 6.83
C ALA A 262 9.20 4.92 5.66
N VAL A 263 8.75 5.96 4.94
CA VAL A 263 7.90 5.81 3.74
C VAL A 263 8.78 5.83 2.50
N ASP A 264 8.87 4.70 1.80
CA ASP A 264 9.64 4.56 0.56
C ASP A 264 8.71 4.41 -0.65
N THR A 265 8.83 5.35 -1.58
CA THR A 265 8.12 5.40 -2.87
C THR A 265 9.06 5.40 -4.07
N ALA A 266 10.35 5.11 -3.89
CA ALA A 266 11.34 5.14 -4.98
C ALA A 266 11.22 3.94 -5.93
N GLY A 267 10.71 2.81 -5.44
CA GLY A 267 10.64 1.56 -6.18
C GLY A 267 9.22 1.12 -6.53
N ASN A 268 9.12 0.11 -7.39
CA ASN A 268 7.90 -0.66 -7.58
C ASN A 268 7.99 -2.01 -6.87
N CYS A 269 6.85 -2.60 -6.52
CA CYS A 269 6.75 -3.99 -6.12
C CYS A 269 5.93 -4.79 -7.14
N GLY A 270 6.59 -5.59 -7.98
CA GLY A 270 5.90 -6.36 -9.02
C GLY A 270 4.85 -7.37 -8.50
N ASN A 271 4.98 -7.82 -7.25
CA ASN A 271 3.97 -8.65 -6.59
C ASN A 271 2.70 -7.85 -6.31
N MET A 272 2.83 -6.68 -5.65
CA MET A 272 1.67 -5.82 -5.37
C MET A 272 1.10 -5.19 -6.65
N SER A 273 1.88 -5.04 -7.72
CA SER A 273 1.34 -4.62 -9.02
C SER A 273 0.26 -5.57 -9.54
N SER A 274 0.28 -6.87 -9.17
CA SER A 274 -0.69 -7.85 -9.69
C SER A 274 -2.11 -7.69 -9.16
N VAL A 275 -2.32 -6.95 -8.08
CA VAL A 275 -3.67 -6.66 -7.57
C VAL A 275 -4.21 -5.33 -8.06
N VAL A 276 -3.37 -4.48 -8.67
CA VAL A 276 -3.76 -3.12 -9.10
C VAL A 276 -4.86 -3.15 -10.17
N GLY A 277 -4.71 -3.96 -11.22
CA GLY A 277 -5.74 -4.09 -12.25
C GLY A 277 -7.07 -4.59 -11.68
N PRO A 278 -7.09 -5.74 -10.98
CA PRO A 278 -8.28 -6.23 -10.29
C PRO A 278 -8.94 -5.21 -9.34
N ALA A 279 -8.14 -4.54 -8.51
CA ALA A 279 -8.65 -3.56 -7.55
C ALA A 279 -9.21 -2.32 -8.26
N ALA A 280 -8.49 -1.76 -9.23
CA ALA A 280 -8.94 -0.60 -9.98
C ALA A 280 -10.26 -0.88 -10.73
N TRP A 281 -10.41 -2.08 -11.26
CA TRP A 281 -11.63 -2.53 -11.92
C TRP A 281 -12.82 -2.56 -10.97
N ASP A 282 -12.69 -3.20 -9.82
CA ASP A 282 -13.79 -3.33 -8.85
C ASP A 282 -14.04 -2.02 -8.05
N MET A 283 -13.03 -1.16 -7.90
CA MET A 283 -13.14 0.15 -7.23
C MET A 283 -13.71 1.25 -8.16
N GLY A 284 -13.99 0.96 -9.43
CA GLY A 284 -14.66 1.88 -10.34
C GLY A 284 -13.77 2.88 -11.07
N TYR A 285 -12.45 2.67 -11.12
CA TYR A 285 -11.54 3.48 -11.94
C TYR A 285 -11.75 3.25 -13.45
N VAL A 286 -12.41 2.14 -13.82
CA VAL A 286 -12.87 1.87 -15.19
C VAL A 286 -14.38 1.99 -15.23
N SER A 287 -14.89 2.92 -16.04
CA SER A 287 -16.34 3.14 -16.19
C SER A 287 -17.04 1.91 -16.77
N ALA A 288 -18.30 1.69 -16.39
CA ALA A 288 -19.09 0.55 -16.89
C ALA A 288 -19.17 0.49 -18.42
N ALA A 289 -19.24 1.65 -19.08
CA ALA A 289 -19.22 1.74 -20.54
C ALA A 289 -17.87 1.29 -21.14
N ALA A 290 -16.75 1.66 -20.52
CA ALA A 290 -15.42 1.25 -20.96
C ALA A 290 -15.17 -0.25 -20.71
N LYS A 291 -15.66 -0.80 -19.58
CA LYS A 291 -15.47 -2.21 -19.19
C LYS A 291 -15.84 -3.19 -20.31
N ALA A 292 -16.97 -2.99 -20.98
CA ALA A 292 -17.42 -3.89 -22.05
C ALA A 292 -16.41 -4.01 -23.20
N SER A 293 -15.71 -2.93 -23.55
CA SER A 293 -14.71 -2.91 -24.62
C SER A 293 -13.36 -3.52 -24.24
N LEU A 294 -13.11 -3.74 -22.95
CA LEU A 294 -11.85 -4.22 -22.39
C LEU A 294 -11.89 -5.71 -22.04
N VAL A 295 -13.04 -6.36 -22.22
CA VAL A 295 -13.25 -7.78 -21.92
C VAL A 295 -13.20 -8.59 -23.21
N THR A 296 -12.38 -9.64 -23.22
CA THR A 296 -12.40 -10.69 -24.23
C THR A 296 -12.95 -11.98 -23.62
N THR A 297 -13.60 -12.80 -24.45
CA THR A 297 -14.10 -14.12 -24.05
C THR A 297 -13.29 -15.19 -24.78
N ALA A 298 -12.63 -16.06 -24.04
CA ALA A 298 -11.93 -17.22 -24.56
C ALA A 298 -12.91 -18.29 -25.05
N ALA A 299 -12.42 -19.27 -25.82
CA ALA A 299 -13.25 -20.32 -26.42
C ALA A 299 -13.96 -21.21 -25.39
N ASP A 300 -13.40 -21.33 -24.19
CA ASP A 300 -13.96 -22.05 -23.04
C ASP A 300 -15.02 -21.23 -22.26
N GLY A 301 -15.31 -20.00 -22.71
CA GLY A 301 -16.23 -19.07 -22.05
C GLY A 301 -15.59 -18.22 -20.94
N THR A 302 -14.31 -18.42 -20.63
CA THR A 302 -13.60 -17.62 -19.63
C THR A 302 -13.46 -16.18 -20.12
N ARG A 303 -13.76 -15.20 -19.26
CA ARG A 303 -13.69 -13.78 -19.61
C ARG A 303 -12.48 -13.10 -18.99
N TRP A 304 -11.79 -12.30 -19.79
CA TRP A 304 -10.55 -11.64 -19.43
C TRP A 304 -10.66 -10.15 -19.65
N ALA A 305 -10.52 -9.35 -18.59
CA ALA A 305 -10.40 -7.90 -18.70
C ALA A 305 -8.92 -7.52 -18.84
N THR A 306 -8.60 -6.53 -19.68
CA THR A 306 -7.25 -5.96 -19.79
C THR A 306 -7.26 -4.47 -19.54
N VAL A 307 -6.44 -3.99 -18.61
CA VAL A 307 -6.32 -2.56 -18.27
C VAL A 307 -4.87 -2.11 -18.27
N ARG A 308 -4.63 -0.90 -18.78
CA ARG A 308 -3.36 -0.16 -18.69
C ARG A 308 -3.23 0.61 -17.37
N LEU A 309 -2.13 0.39 -16.68
CA LEU A 309 -1.77 0.95 -15.37
C LEU A 309 -0.55 1.86 -15.52
N LEU A 310 -0.64 3.11 -15.06
CA LEU A 310 0.54 3.98 -14.93
C LEU A 310 1.15 3.80 -13.54
N ASN A 311 2.37 3.29 -13.46
CA ASN A 311 3.13 3.29 -12.21
C ASN A 311 3.82 4.64 -12.03
N THR A 312 3.44 5.39 -11.00
CA THR A 312 3.99 6.71 -10.67
C THR A 312 5.37 6.64 -10.00
N ASN A 313 5.76 5.51 -9.41
CA ASN A 313 7.10 5.34 -8.86
C ASN A 313 8.18 5.33 -9.95
N THR A 314 7.83 4.89 -11.16
CA THR A 314 8.80 4.61 -12.23
C THR A 314 8.44 5.23 -13.58
N ASP A 315 7.31 5.92 -13.67
CA ASP A 315 6.72 6.43 -14.92
C ASP A 315 6.59 5.36 -16.03
N LYS A 316 6.24 4.13 -15.63
CA LYS A 316 6.09 3.00 -16.56
C LYS A 316 4.65 2.55 -16.67
N VAL A 317 4.24 2.23 -17.90
CA VAL A 317 2.93 1.64 -18.18
C VAL A 317 3.03 0.13 -18.13
N VAL A 318 2.12 -0.50 -17.39
CA VAL A 318 1.99 -1.95 -17.31
C VAL A 318 0.56 -2.31 -17.67
N GLU A 319 0.38 -3.32 -18.51
CA GLU A 319 -0.94 -3.89 -18.77
C GLU A 319 -1.22 -5.04 -17.81
N SER A 320 -2.43 -5.07 -17.27
CA SER A 320 -2.89 -6.11 -16.35
C SER A 320 -4.09 -6.81 -16.96
N THR A 321 -3.93 -8.09 -17.27
CA THR A 321 -5.01 -8.96 -17.77
C THR A 321 -5.43 -9.93 -16.66
N PHE A 322 -6.73 -9.99 -16.33
CA PHE A 322 -7.27 -10.81 -15.24
C PHE A 322 -8.67 -11.32 -15.54
N CYS A 323 -9.06 -12.41 -14.89
CA CYS A 323 -10.35 -13.04 -15.07
C CYS A 323 -11.49 -12.20 -14.45
N VAL A 324 -12.63 -12.13 -15.13
CA VAL A 324 -13.85 -11.49 -14.62
C VAL A 324 -15.04 -12.45 -14.67
N ASP A 325 -15.92 -12.36 -13.68
CA ASP A 325 -17.03 -13.29 -13.48
C ASP A 325 -18.30 -12.93 -14.27
N GLY A 326 -19.35 -13.74 -14.07
CA GLY A 326 -20.75 -13.53 -14.44
C GLY A 326 -21.18 -12.06 -14.50
N GLY A 327 -21.06 -11.40 -13.35
CA GLY A 327 -21.48 -10.02 -13.11
C GLY A 327 -20.46 -8.96 -13.52
N GLY A 328 -19.31 -9.35 -14.06
CA GLY A 328 -18.26 -8.44 -14.49
C GLY A 328 -17.40 -7.92 -13.34
N ALA A 329 -17.39 -8.58 -12.19
CA ALA A 329 -16.42 -8.33 -11.10
C ALA A 329 -15.15 -9.17 -11.30
N TYR A 330 -14.05 -8.79 -10.65
CA TYR A 330 -12.84 -9.62 -10.65
C TYR A 330 -13.11 -11.03 -10.08
N CYS A 331 -12.66 -12.07 -10.80
CA CYS A 331 -12.76 -13.46 -10.38
C CYS A 331 -11.38 -14.02 -9.99
N PRO A 332 -11.10 -14.27 -8.70
CA PRO A 332 -9.84 -14.86 -8.25
C PRO A 332 -9.80 -16.40 -8.41
N ALA A 333 -10.92 -17.06 -8.74
CA ALA A 333 -10.98 -18.51 -8.85
C ALA A 333 -10.38 -19.01 -10.18
N GLY A 334 -9.55 -20.04 -10.11
CA GLY A 334 -8.90 -20.66 -11.27
C GLY A 334 -8.03 -21.84 -10.84
N ASP A 335 -7.31 -22.42 -11.79
CA ASP A 335 -6.50 -23.63 -11.64
C ASP A 335 -4.99 -23.36 -11.69
N TYR A 336 -4.57 -22.10 -11.80
CA TYR A 336 -3.15 -21.74 -11.80
C TYR A 336 -2.57 -21.80 -10.39
N VAL A 337 -1.54 -22.64 -10.22
CA VAL A 337 -0.79 -22.81 -8.98
C VAL A 337 0.50 -21.98 -9.05
N MET A 338 0.76 -21.22 -7.99
CA MET A 338 1.93 -20.36 -7.88
C MET A 338 2.66 -20.65 -6.59
N ASP A 339 3.97 -20.90 -6.68
CA ASP A 339 4.79 -21.19 -5.51
C ASP A 339 4.73 -20.06 -4.47
N GLY A 340 4.72 -20.45 -3.20
CA GLY A 340 4.56 -19.54 -2.07
C GLY A 340 3.12 -19.12 -1.78
N VAL A 341 2.13 -19.62 -2.53
CA VAL A 341 0.70 -19.36 -2.27
C VAL A 341 -0.08 -20.67 -2.23
N PRO A 342 -0.77 -20.98 -1.11
CA PRO A 342 -1.60 -22.18 -1.03
C PRO A 342 -2.79 -22.16 -2.02
N GLY A 343 -3.02 -23.32 -2.64
CA GLY A 343 -4.15 -23.55 -3.55
C GLY A 343 -3.95 -23.01 -4.96
N ALA A 344 -5.00 -23.11 -5.77
CA ALA A 344 -5.05 -22.63 -7.14
C ALA A 344 -5.95 -21.39 -7.26
N HIS A 345 -5.60 -20.48 -8.16
CA HIS A 345 -6.28 -19.20 -8.37
C HIS A 345 -6.28 -18.85 -9.86
N SER A 346 -7.04 -17.84 -10.28
CA SER A 346 -6.92 -17.30 -11.64
C SER A 346 -5.60 -16.55 -11.81
N PRO A 347 -4.90 -16.71 -12.95
CA PRO A 347 -3.71 -15.93 -13.20
C PRO A 347 -4.08 -14.46 -13.48
N VAL A 348 -3.21 -13.57 -13.03
CA VAL A 348 -3.14 -12.16 -13.44
C VAL A 348 -1.86 -12.00 -14.24
N THR A 349 -2.00 -11.63 -15.51
CA THR A 349 -0.88 -11.43 -16.42
C THR A 349 -0.48 -9.96 -16.43
N MET A 350 0.73 -9.66 -15.95
CA MET A 350 1.32 -8.33 -15.98
C MET A 350 2.23 -8.22 -17.20
N ARG A 351 1.83 -7.43 -18.20
CA ARG A 351 2.56 -7.23 -19.45
C ARG A 351 3.28 -5.88 -19.44
N PHE A 352 4.60 -5.93 -19.48
CA PHE A 352 5.48 -4.77 -19.61
C PHE A 352 5.74 -4.56 -21.10
N LEU A 353 5.31 -3.41 -21.62
CA LEU A 353 5.41 -3.06 -23.04
C LEU A 353 6.79 -2.48 -23.34
N ASP A 354 7.35 -2.86 -24.49
CA ASP A 354 8.67 -2.46 -24.98
C ASP A 354 9.75 -2.44 -23.87
N PRO A 355 9.94 -3.55 -23.13
CA PRO A 355 10.78 -3.55 -21.92
C PRO A 355 12.28 -3.48 -22.21
N ALA A 356 12.69 -3.57 -23.48
CA ALA A 356 14.08 -3.55 -23.89
C ALA A 356 14.76 -2.19 -23.61
N GLY A 357 15.98 -2.23 -23.10
CA GLY A 357 16.80 -1.03 -22.92
C GLY A 357 16.34 -0.11 -21.80
N ALA A 358 15.76 -0.65 -20.73
CA ALA A 358 15.17 0.14 -19.64
C ALA A 358 16.14 1.15 -19.00
N LYS A 359 17.45 0.85 -19.01
CA LYS A 359 18.53 1.73 -18.50
C LYS A 359 19.60 2.06 -19.54
N THR A 360 19.72 1.26 -20.58
CA THR A 360 20.82 1.33 -21.57
C THR A 360 20.34 1.64 -22.99
N GLY A 361 19.03 1.67 -23.23
CA GLY A 361 18.43 1.94 -24.53
C GLY A 361 18.40 0.75 -25.50
N ARG A 362 18.98 -0.42 -25.17
CA ARG A 362 18.91 -1.65 -25.99
C ARG A 362 18.80 -2.91 -25.13
N ALA A 363 18.18 -3.97 -25.67
CA ALA A 363 18.12 -5.27 -24.99
C ALA A 363 19.50 -5.88 -24.75
N LEU A 364 20.42 -5.73 -25.71
CA LEU A 364 21.84 -6.14 -25.61
C LEU A 364 22.72 -4.88 -25.69
N PRO A 365 23.15 -4.30 -24.55
CA PRO A 365 23.87 -3.03 -24.55
C PRO A 365 25.19 -3.08 -25.32
N THR A 366 25.87 -4.23 -25.31
CA THR A 366 27.14 -4.47 -26.04
C THR A 366 26.93 -4.92 -27.49
N ALA A 367 25.67 -5.05 -27.94
CA ALA A 367 25.28 -5.67 -29.21
C ALA A 367 25.74 -7.13 -29.39
N ARG A 368 26.22 -7.78 -28.33
CA ARG A 368 26.64 -9.18 -28.32
C ARG A 368 25.73 -9.99 -27.42
N ALA A 369 25.42 -11.20 -27.82
CA ALA A 369 24.66 -12.13 -26.97
C ALA A 369 25.51 -12.63 -25.78
N VAL A 370 26.83 -12.69 -25.95
CA VAL A 370 27.78 -13.11 -24.91
C VAL A 370 29.05 -12.26 -25.01
N ASP A 371 29.49 -11.74 -23.87
CA ASP A 371 30.75 -11.05 -23.63
C ASP A 371 31.70 -11.92 -22.79
N THR A 372 32.94 -11.46 -22.64
CA THR A 372 33.96 -12.07 -21.78
C THR A 372 34.31 -11.09 -20.67
N LEU A 373 34.12 -11.53 -19.43
CA LEU A 373 34.56 -10.87 -18.21
C LEU A 373 35.81 -11.56 -17.67
N LEU A 374 36.61 -10.84 -16.89
CA LEU A 374 37.83 -11.38 -16.28
C LEU A 374 37.61 -11.60 -14.79
N LEU A 375 37.68 -12.83 -14.33
CA LEU A 375 37.59 -13.15 -12.91
C LEU A 375 39.00 -13.26 -12.35
N PRO A 376 39.42 -12.41 -11.40
CA PRO A 376 40.71 -12.54 -10.75
C PRO A 376 40.82 -13.90 -10.03
N ASP A 377 41.96 -14.56 -10.16
CA ASP A 377 42.27 -15.74 -9.35
C ASP A 377 42.42 -15.36 -7.88
N ASP A 378 42.20 -16.32 -6.97
CA ASP A 378 42.21 -16.08 -5.52
C ASP A 378 43.56 -15.51 -5.00
N ASP A 379 44.66 -15.76 -5.72
CA ASP A 379 46.00 -15.25 -5.41
C ASP A 379 46.30 -13.87 -6.06
N GLY A 380 45.39 -13.33 -6.87
CA GLY A 380 45.53 -12.04 -7.57
C GLY A 380 46.59 -12.01 -8.67
N ARG A 381 47.13 -13.17 -9.08
CA ARG A 381 48.25 -13.29 -10.05
C ARG A 381 47.81 -13.61 -11.48
N GLY A 382 46.55 -13.91 -11.68
CA GLY A 382 45.97 -14.28 -12.98
C GLY A 382 44.48 -13.94 -13.04
N CYS A 383 43.89 -14.11 -14.22
CA CYS A 383 42.46 -13.95 -14.44
C CYS A 383 41.91 -15.10 -15.28
N ALA A 384 40.84 -15.74 -14.80
CA ALA A 384 40.05 -16.67 -15.59
C ALA A 384 39.03 -15.92 -16.46
N ALA A 385 38.88 -16.32 -17.72
CA ALA A 385 37.87 -15.76 -18.62
C ALA A 385 36.49 -16.36 -18.31
N VAL A 386 35.53 -15.51 -17.94
CA VAL A 386 34.14 -15.87 -17.66
C VAL A 386 33.25 -15.36 -18.77
N ARG A 387 32.45 -16.24 -19.37
CA ARG A 387 31.43 -15.84 -20.34
C ARG A 387 30.24 -15.22 -19.58
N ALA A 388 29.72 -14.11 -20.08
CA ALA A 388 28.56 -13.46 -19.50
C ALA A 388 27.59 -12.98 -20.58
N SER A 389 26.28 -13.02 -20.33
CA SER A 389 25.30 -12.31 -21.15
C SER A 389 24.89 -11.04 -20.42
N LEU A 390 25.07 -9.89 -21.07
CA LEU A 390 24.73 -8.57 -20.55
C LEU A 390 23.43 -8.15 -21.20
N VAL A 391 22.31 -8.17 -20.47
CA VAL A 391 20.97 -7.97 -21.02
C VAL A 391 20.24 -6.91 -20.22
N ASP A 392 19.53 -6.02 -20.89
CA ASP A 392 18.69 -5.00 -20.27
C ASP A 392 17.25 -5.09 -20.80
N VAL A 393 16.44 -5.88 -20.10
CA VAL A 393 15.00 -5.99 -20.36
C VAL A 393 14.26 -5.84 -19.04
N GLY A 394 13.60 -4.70 -18.84
CA GLY A 394 12.95 -4.31 -17.58
C GLY A 394 13.93 -3.88 -16.50
N ASN A 395 14.99 -4.64 -16.24
CA ASN A 395 16.09 -4.27 -15.34
C ASN A 395 17.40 -4.93 -15.80
N PRO A 396 18.51 -4.18 -15.90
CA PRO A 396 19.76 -4.71 -16.43
C PRO A 396 20.38 -5.81 -15.56
N GLY A 397 20.80 -6.89 -16.21
CA GLY A 397 21.32 -8.11 -15.61
C GLY A 397 22.62 -8.60 -16.26
N VAL A 398 23.56 -8.99 -15.41
CA VAL A 398 24.80 -9.71 -15.77
C VAL A 398 24.56 -11.20 -15.49
N PHE A 399 24.38 -12.00 -16.54
CA PHE A 399 24.10 -13.43 -16.42
C PHE A 399 25.37 -14.24 -16.63
N VAL A 400 25.77 -15.03 -15.63
CA VAL A 400 26.93 -15.92 -15.71
C VAL A 400 26.52 -17.34 -15.32
N ALA A 401 27.21 -18.34 -15.87
CA ALA A 401 26.96 -19.73 -15.46
C ALA A 401 27.50 -19.96 -14.04
N GLY A 402 26.75 -20.67 -13.20
CA GLY A 402 27.21 -21.03 -11.85
C GLY A 402 28.57 -21.75 -11.85
N ALA A 403 28.76 -22.66 -12.81
CA ALA A 403 30.01 -23.41 -12.95
C ALA A 403 31.23 -22.49 -13.20
N SER A 404 31.03 -21.31 -13.81
CA SER A 404 32.11 -20.33 -14.03
C SER A 404 32.64 -19.70 -12.74
N VAL A 405 31.95 -19.86 -11.61
CA VAL A 405 32.38 -19.40 -10.29
C VAL A 405 32.49 -20.56 -9.29
N GLY A 406 32.56 -21.80 -9.79
CA GLY A 406 32.74 -23.01 -8.98
C GLY A 406 31.47 -23.56 -8.32
N LEU A 407 30.28 -23.23 -8.85
CA LEU A 407 29.00 -23.75 -8.34
C LEU A 407 28.27 -24.57 -9.42
N ASP A 408 28.18 -25.89 -9.26
CA ASP A 408 27.48 -26.75 -10.22
C ASP A 408 25.95 -26.71 -10.08
N ALA A 409 25.46 -26.30 -8.91
CA ALA A 409 24.04 -26.17 -8.60
C ALA A 409 23.78 -24.93 -7.73
N PRO A 410 22.52 -24.42 -7.70
CA PRO A 410 22.14 -23.39 -6.75
C PRO A 410 22.38 -23.85 -5.31
N VAL A 411 22.99 -23.00 -4.50
CA VAL A 411 23.15 -23.20 -3.05
C VAL A 411 22.18 -22.30 -2.28
N ALA A 412 21.94 -22.60 -1.01
CA ALA A 412 21.09 -21.77 -0.18
C ALA A 412 21.66 -20.34 -0.06
N PRO A 413 20.82 -19.28 -0.07
CA PRO A 413 21.29 -17.89 0.06
C PRO A 413 22.21 -17.66 1.26
N ALA A 414 21.93 -18.33 2.40
CA ALA A 414 22.76 -18.25 3.59
C ALA A 414 24.20 -18.77 3.39
N ALA A 415 24.40 -19.75 2.50
CA ALA A 415 25.73 -20.25 2.18
C ALA A 415 26.55 -19.21 1.40
N ILE A 416 25.92 -18.49 0.47
CA ILE A 416 26.57 -17.39 -0.27
C ILE A 416 26.84 -16.21 0.67
N GLU A 417 25.93 -15.91 1.59
CA GLU A 417 26.16 -14.88 2.59
C GLU A 417 27.38 -15.16 3.46
N ALA A 418 27.62 -16.43 3.79
CA ALA A 418 28.78 -16.87 4.56
C ALA A 418 30.08 -16.90 3.74
N ASP A 419 30.02 -16.86 2.41
CA ASP A 419 31.18 -16.96 1.50
C ASP A 419 31.62 -15.58 0.98
N ALA A 420 32.41 -14.87 1.79
CA ALA A 420 32.94 -13.56 1.42
C ALA A 420 33.80 -13.57 0.13
N PRO A 421 34.69 -14.55 -0.12
CA PRO A 421 35.42 -14.67 -1.38
C PRO A 421 34.51 -14.78 -2.60
N LEU A 422 33.48 -15.63 -2.57
CA LEU A 422 32.52 -15.74 -3.66
C LEU A 422 31.80 -14.41 -3.90
N LYS A 423 31.33 -13.73 -2.85
CA LYS A 423 30.67 -12.42 -2.99
C LYS A 423 31.57 -11.37 -3.65
N ALA A 424 32.85 -11.32 -3.26
CA ALA A 424 33.82 -10.40 -3.87
C ALA A 424 34.03 -10.71 -5.37
N ARG A 425 34.11 -11.99 -5.74
CA ARG A 425 34.20 -12.45 -7.12
C ARG A 425 32.97 -12.06 -7.95
N LEU A 426 31.77 -12.27 -7.40
CA LEU A 426 30.51 -11.87 -8.06
C LEU A 426 30.40 -10.36 -8.24
N GLU A 427 30.84 -9.58 -7.24
CA GLU A 427 30.86 -8.13 -7.33
C GLU A 427 31.85 -7.63 -8.39
N ALA A 428 33.04 -8.24 -8.48
CA ALA A 428 34.01 -7.91 -9.53
C ALA A 428 33.45 -8.15 -10.94
N LEU A 429 32.75 -9.27 -11.16
CA LEU A 429 32.07 -9.55 -12.43
C LEU A 429 30.92 -8.57 -12.70
N ARG A 430 30.12 -8.24 -11.68
CA ARG A 430 29.01 -7.28 -11.80
C ARG A 430 29.52 -5.91 -12.24
N ARG A 431 30.58 -5.40 -11.60
CA ARG A 431 31.21 -4.11 -11.92
C ARG A 431 31.76 -4.06 -13.35
N GLN A 432 32.41 -5.13 -13.81
CA GLN A 432 32.87 -5.23 -15.19
C GLN A 432 31.70 -5.26 -16.19
N GLY A 433 30.64 -6.02 -15.87
CA GLY A 433 29.42 -6.03 -16.66
C GLY A 433 28.78 -4.64 -16.74
N ALA A 434 28.69 -3.92 -15.62
CA ALA A 434 28.20 -2.54 -15.56
C ALA A 434 29.00 -1.61 -16.48
N ALA A 435 30.33 -1.65 -16.40
CA ALA A 435 31.21 -0.85 -17.24
C ALA A 435 30.99 -1.14 -18.73
N LEU A 436 30.90 -2.41 -19.12
CA LEU A 436 30.64 -2.82 -20.51
C LEU A 436 29.25 -2.41 -21.00
N MET A 437 28.26 -2.34 -20.11
CA MET A 437 26.91 -1.86 -20.40
C MET A 437 26.83 -0.32 -20.48
N GLY A 438 27.94 0.40 -20.27
CA GLY A 438 27.96 1.87 -20.23
C GLY A 438 27.30 2.45 -18.98
N MET A 439 27.21 1.66 -17.91
CA MET A 439 26.63 2.04 -16.62
C MET A 439 27.73 2.36 -15.61
N ASP A 440 27.38 3.11 -14.56
CA ASP A 440 28.27 3.37 -13.44
C ASP A 440 28.55 2.07 -12.65
N PRO A 441 29.81 1.59 -12.60
CA PRO A 441 30.17 0.39 -11.85
C PRO A 441 29.99 0.51 -10.35
N ASP A 442 29.97 1.72 -9.78
CA ASP A 442 29.80 1.93 -8.34
C ASP A 442 28.33 1.92 -7.90
N THR A 443 27.40 1.98 -8.85
CA THR A 443 25.98 1.79 -8.56
C THR A 443 25.70 0.31 -8.29
N GLU A 444 25.45 -0.05 -7.03
CA GLU A 444 25.19 -1.45 -6.63
C GLU A 444 23.80 -1.98 -7.00
N SER A 445 22.83 -1.08 -7.21
CA SER A 445 21.43 -1.46 -7.44
C SER A 445 21.19 -1.99 -8.85
N VAL A 446 22.01 -1.56 -9.81
CA VAL A 446 21.95 -1.92 -11.23
C VAL A 446 23.35 -1.82 -11.89
N PRO A 447 23.72 -2.73 -12.82
CA PRO A 447 23.05 -3.99 -13.12
C PRO A 447 23.19 -4.97 -11.95
N LYS A 448 22.27 -5.95 -11.89
CA LYS A 448 22.36 -7.06 -10.92
C LYS A 448 23.09 -8.23 -11.54
N ILE A 449 23.85 -9.00 -10.76
CA ILE A 449 24.46 -10.25 -11.22
C ILE A 449 23.59 -11.45 -10.85
N VAL A 450 23.45 -12.38 -11.79
CA VAL A 450 22.65 -13.60 -11.65
C VAL A 450 23.47 -14.80 -12.08
N LEU A 451 23.58 -15.75 -11.17
CA LEU A 451 24.07 -17.09 -11.48
C LEU A 451 22.93 -17.87 -12.13
N VAL A 452 23.20 -18.45 -13.30
CA VAL A 452 22.25 -19.27 -14.05
C VAL A 452 22.78 -20.70 -14.11
N PHE A 453 21.87 -21.65 -13.93
CA PHE A 453 22.15 -23.08 -13.92
C PHE A 453 21.16 -23.77 -14.86
N PRO A 454 21.55 -24.89 -15.50
CA PRO A 454 20.63 -25.70 -16.30
C PRO A 454 19.48 -26.22 -15.43
N ALA A 455 18.39 -26.71 -16.04
CA ALA A 455 17.38 -27.48 -15.33
C ALA A 455 18.02 -28.68 -14.58
N ALA A 456 17.40 -29.15 -13.50
CA ALA A 456 17.87 -30.35 -12.81
C ALA A 456 17.56 -31.61 -13.64
N GLU A 457 18.50 -32.56 -13.69
CA GLU A 457 18.39 -33.78 -14.51
C GLU A 457 17.29 -34.74 -14.03
N ASP A 458 17.01 -34.76 -12.73
CA ASP A 458 16.03 -35.62 -12.06
C ASP A 458 14.62 -35.01 -12.02
N ALA A 459 14.50 -33.71 -12.25
CA ALA A 459 13.23 -33.01 -12.25
C ALA A 459 12.59 -33.04 -13.65
N ALA A 460 11.88 -34.12 -13.95
CA ALA A 460 10.91 -34.12 -15.03
C ALA A 460 9.83 -33.04 -14.76
N ALA A 461 10.06 -31.84 -15.30
CA ALA A 461 9.12 -30.72 -15.46
C ALA A 461 8.88 -29.73 -14.28
N ALA A 462 9.85 -29.47 -13.39
CA ALA A 462 9.68 -28.38 -12.42
C ALA A 462 10.13 -27.00 -12.95
N ALA A 463 11.27 -26.89 -13.65
CA ALA A 463 11.79 -25.62 -14.17
C ALA A 463 12.61 -25.82 -15.46
N ASP A 464 12.65 -24.78 -16.29
CA ASP A 464 13.46 -24.71 -17.51
C ASP A 464 14.87 -24.20 -17.22
N LEU A 465 15.01 -23.31 -16.24
CA LEU A 465 16.27 -22.76 -15.75
C LEU A 465 16.21 -22.64 -14.22
N ARG A 466 17.38 -22.65 -13.58
CA ARG A 466 17.53 -22.30 -12.16
C ARG A 466 18.41 -21.07 -12.04
N CYS A 467 18.15 -20.23 -11.04
CA CYS A 467 18.94 -19.02 -10.82
C CYS A 467 19.16 -18.68 -9.35
N GLN A 468 20.23 -17.93 -9.11
CA GLN A 468 20.51 -17.25 -7.85
C GLN A 468 20.94 -15.81 -8.16
N ALA A 469 20.12 -14.86 -7.73
CA ALA A 469 20.40 -13.44 -7.93
C ALA A 469 21.17 -12.85 -6.75
N MET A 470 22.05 -11.89 -7.04
CA MET A 470 22.63 -10.97 -6.08
C MET A 470 22.00 -9.59 -6.23
N SER A 471 21.87 -8.83 -5.14
CA SER A 471 21.40 -7.45 -5.14
C SER A 471 22.05 -6.71 -3.99
N MET A 472 22.68 -5.56 -4.24
CA MET A 472 23.37 -4.77 -3.20
C MET A 472 24.36 -5.62 -2.38
N GLY A 473 25.18 -6.43 -3.07
CA GLY A 473 26.14 -7.34 -2.44
C GLY A 473 25.56 -8.56 -1.72
N GLN A 474 24.22 -8.72 -1.66
CA GLN A 474 23.55 -9.78 -0.91
C GLN A 474 22.88 -10.81 -1.84
N ALA A 475 22.92 -12.08 -1.43
CA ALA A 475 22.18 -13.18 -2.04
C ALA A 475 20.68 -12.97 -1.83
N HIS A 476 19.96 -12.82 -2.93
CA HIS A 476 18.52 -12.63 -2.88
C HIS A 476 17.84 -13.94 -2.45
N LYS A 477 16.92 -13.84 -1.49
CA LYS A 477 16.18 -15.01 -0.94
C LYS A 477 15.18 -15.63 -1.92
N ALA A 478 14.89 -14.93 -3.01
CA ALA A 478 14.06 -15.36 -4.14
C ALA A 478 14.69 -14.85 -5.45
N VAL A 479 13.93 -14.23 -6.34
CA VAL A 479 14.45 -13.40 -7.45
C VAL A 479 13.66 -12.09 -7.55
N PRO A 480 14.30 -10.91 -7.76
CA PRO A 480 13.57 -9.69 -8.06
C PRO A 480 12.75 -9.86 -9.35
N LEU A 481 11.46 -9.52 -9.35
CA LEU A 481 10.56 -9.80 -10.48
C LEU A 481 11.04 -9.20 -11.80
N THR A 482 11.56 -7.97 -11.78
CA THR A 482 12.09 -7.31 -12.98
C THR A 482 13.35 -8.01 -13.52
N LEU A 483 14.13 -8.64 -12.63
CA LEU A 483 15.30 -9.43 -13.01
C LEU A 483 14.91 -10.83 -13.50
N ALA A 484 13.87 -11.43 -12.93
CA ALA A 484 13.27 -12.66 -13.48
C ALA A 484 12.72 -12.41 -14.89
N LEU A 485 12.04 -11.29 -15.10
CA LEU A 485 11.59 -10.83 -16.41
C LEU A 485 12.77 -10.70 -17.39
N CYS A 486 13.86 -10.05 -16.96
CA CYS A 486 15.07 -9.95 -17.77
C CYS A 486 15.69 -11.32 -18.10
N LEU A 487 15.74 -12.25 -17.14
CA LEU A 487 16.27 -13.60 -17.35
C LEU A 487 15.40 -14.41 -18.31
N GLY A 488 14.08 -14.36 -18.16
CA GLY A 488 13.15 -15.04 -19.06
C GLY A 488 13.24 -14.47 -20.48
N ALA A 489 13.38 -13.15 -20.63
CA ALA A 489 13.65 -12.53 -21.92
C ALA A 489 15.02 -12.94 -22.49
N ALA A 490 16.07 -12.93 -21.68
CA ALA A 490 17.41 -13.38 -22.08
C ALA A 490 17.38 -14.82 -22.60
N ALA A 491 16.63 -15.71 -21.92
CA ALA A 491 16.44 -17.09 -22.33
C ALA A 491 15.75 -17.24 -23.70
N ARG A 492 15.17 -16.17 -24.25
CA ARG A 492 14.52 -16.13 -25.56
C ARG A 492 15.33 -15.35 -26.61
N ILE A 493 16.42 -14.69 -26.22
CA ILE A 493 17.34 -14.01 -27.14
C ILE A 493 18.38 -15.03 -27.61
N GLU A 494 18.38 -15.30 -28.91
CA GLU A 494 19.28 -16.27 -29.52
C GLU A 494 20.76 -16.01 -29.17
N GLY A 495 21.45 -17.09 -28.82
CA GLY A 495 22.89 -17.07 -28.55
C GLY A 495 23.30 -16.60 -27.16
N THR A 496 22.41 -16.06 -26.33
CA THR A 496 22.73 -15.71 -24.93
C THR A 496 22.99 -16.98 -24.09
N LEU A 497 23.63 -16.83 -22.94
CA LEU A 497 23.90 -17.95 -22.03
C LEU A 497 22.62 -18.66 -21.56
N PRO A 498 21.57 -17.96 -21.07
CA PRO A 498 20.32 -18.62 -20.69
C PRO A 498 19.65 -19.34 -21.87
N TRP A 499 19.66 -18.74 -23.07
CA TRP A 499 19.09 -19.36 -24.28
C TRP A 499 19.84 -20.65 -24.64
N ARG A 500 21.18 -20.62 -24.63
CA ARG A 500 22.02 -21.81 -24.87
C ARG A 500 21.73 -22.91 -23.84
N MET A 501 21.63 -22.55 -22.56
CA MET A 501 21.32 -23.52 -21.50
C MET A 501 19.96 -24.20 -21.70
N MET A 502 18.93 -23.45 -22.10
CA MET A 502 17.63 -24.05 -22.42
C MET A 502 17.70 -25.00 -23.62
N ARG A 503 18.38 -24.57 -24.69
CA ARG A 503 18.54 -25.37 -25.91
C ARG A 503 19.34 -26.65 -25.64
N ASP A 504 20.45 -26.55 -24.92
CA ASP A 504 21.31 -27.69 -24.59
C ASP A 504 20.59 -28.69 -23.64
N ALA A 505 19.61 -28.20 -22.86
CA ALA A 505 18.69 -29.03 -22.07
C ALA A 505 17.46 -29.56 -22.84
N GLY A 506 17.40 -29.34 -24.16
CA GLY A 506 16.30 -29.82 -25.02
C GLY A 506 14.94 -29.15 -24.74
N ARG A 507 14.92 -27.94 -24.17
CA ARG A 507 13.68 -27.20 -23.91
C ARG A 507 13.14 -26.57 -25.19
N PRO A 508 11.81 -26.43 -25.36
CA PRO A 508 11.23 -25.91 -26.60
C PRO A 508 11.61 -24.45 -26.85
N GLU A 509 12.15 -24.18 -28.04
CA GLU A 509 12.53 -22.82 -28.46
C GLU A 509 11.32 -21.93 -28.77
N ASP A 510 10.11 -22.48 -28.84
CA ASP A 510 8.84 -21.79 -29.13
C ASP A 510 7.93 -21.65 -27.90
N ALA A 511 8.32 -22.18 -26.74
CA ALA A 511 7.55 -22.04 -25.51
C ALA A 511 7.29 -20.56 -25.17
N GLU A 512 6.02 -20.17 -25.06
CA GLU A 512 5.65 -18.78 -24.75
C GLU A 512 6.13 -18.32 -23.37
N THR A 513 6.38 -19.28 -22.46
CA THR A 513 6.73 -19.06 -21.06
C THR A 513 7.99 -19.86 -20.71
N VAL A 514 8.91 -19.21 -19.99
CA VAL A 514 10.08 -19.82 -19.36
C VAL A 514 9.83 -19.90 -17.86
N ARG A 515 9.92 -21.10 -17.30
CA ARG A 515 9.78 -21.35 -15.87
C ARG A 515 11.14 -21.34 -15.19
N ILE A 516 11.34 -20.40 -14.28
CA ILE A 516 12.62 -20.18 -13.61
C ILE A 516 12.50 -20.56 -12.14
N ALA A 517 13.31 -21.51 -11.69
CA ALA A 517 13.47 -21.84 -10.28
C ALA A 517 14.45 -20.87 -9.61
N HIS A 518 14.05 -20.36 -8.45
CA HIS A 518 14.83 -19.48 -7.57
C HIS A 518 14.73 -20.00 -6.12
N PRO A 519 15.47 -19.45 -5.14
CA PRO A 519 15.57 -20.07 -3.80
C PRO A 519 14.29 -20.16 -2.97
N SER A 520 13.18 -19.57 -3.45
CA SER A 520 11.88 -19.59 -2.77
C SER A 520 10.78 -20.27 -3.61
N GLY A 521 11.12 -20.88 -4.75
CA GLY A 521 10.16 -21.51 -5.64
C GLY A 521 10.34 -21.16 -7.12
N LEU A 522 9.25 -21.19 -7.86
CA LEU A 522 9.19 -21.01 -9.31
C LEU A 522 8.58 -19.66 -9.70
N VAL A 523 9.07 -19.10 -10.81
CA VAL A 523 8.47 -17.96 -11.48
C VAL A 523 8.31 -18.24 -12.97
N ASP A 524 7.08 -18.06 -13.46
CA ASP A 524 6.77 -18.13 -14.89
C ASP A 524 6.94 -16.75 -15.54
N VAL A 525 7.74 -16.69 -16.60
CA VAL A 525 8.02 -15.48 -17.37
C VAL A 525 7.69 -15.70 -18.84
N GLY A 526 6.71 -14.97 -19.37
CA GLY A 526 6.40 -14.97 -20.78
C GLY A 526 7.17 -13.90 -21.54
N THR A 527 7.54 -14.17 -22.79
CA THR A 527 8.17 -13.14 -23.67
C THR A 527 7.52 -13.16 -25.04
N THR A 528 7.10 -11.99 -25.51
CA THR A 528 6.56 -11.81 -26.87
C THR A 528 7.63 -11.16 -27.73
N ILE A 529 8.08 -11.91 -28.74
CA ILE A 529 9.05 -11.46 -29.74
C ILE A 529 8.32 -11.31 -31.07
N VAL A 530 8.50 -10.16 -31.73
CA VAL A 530 7.96 -9.89 -33.07
C VAL A 530 9.09 -9.33 -33.91
N ASP A 531 9.35 -9.93 -35.07
CA ASP A 531 10.45 -9.57 -35.98
C ASP A 531 11.83 -9.54 -35.29
N GLY A 532 12.06 -10.46 -34.35
CA GLY A 532 13.31 -10.55 -33.58
C GLY A 532 13.44 -9.53 -32.45
N GLU A 533 12.47 -8.63 -32.26
CA GLU A 533 12.45 -7.64 -31.18
C GLU A 533 11.52 -8.05 -30.05
N ILE A 534 11.95 -7.84 -28.80
CA ILE A 534 11.11 -8.06 -27.62
C ILE A 534 10.07 -6.95 -27.52
N ARG A 535 8.83 -7.26 -27.90
CA ARG A 535 7.69 -6.32 -27.82
C ARG A 535 7.07 -6.27 -26.43
N ALA A 536 7.10 -7.39 -25.72
CA ALA A 536 6.57 -7.44 -24.37
C ALA A 536 7.21 -8.56 -23.57
N ALA A 537 7.25 -8.35 -22.25
CA ALA A 537 7.55 -9.41 -21.30
C ALA A 537 6.42 -9.47 -20.27
N LYS A 538 6.01 -10.69 -19.93
CA LYS A 538 4.83 -11.01 -19.15
C LYS A 538 5.26 -11.70 -17.86
N LEU A 539 4.68 -11.29 -16.74
CA LEU A 539 4.77 -12.00 -15.47
C LEU A 539 3.39 -12.54 -15.12
N LEU A 540 3.31 -13.84 -14.85
CA LEU A 540 2.09 -14.46 -14.33
C LEU A 540 2.12 -14.41 -12.81
N ARG A 541 1.09 -13.83 -12.21
CA ARG A 541 0.89 -13.79 -10.77
C ARG A 541 -0.53 -14.20 -10.44
N THR A 542 -0.88 -14.20 -9.17
CA THR A 542 -2.26 -14.34 -8.72
C THR A 542 -2.54 -13.23 -7.71
N ALA A 543 -3.79 -12.79 -7.62
CA ALA A 543 -4.20 -11.79 -6.65
C ALA A 543 -5.46 -12.26 -5.91
N ARG A 544 -5.73 -11.69 -4.74
CA ARG A 544 -6.97 -11.95 -4.00
C ARG A 544 -7.27 -10.80 -3.04
N VAL A 545 -8.51 -10.35 -3.02
CA VAL A 545 -9.00 -9.47 -1.94
C VAL A 545 -9.32 -10.33 -0.71
N LEU A 546 -8.75 -9.96 0.44
CA LEU A 546 -8.90 -10.69 1.70
C LEU A 546 -9.93 -10.02 2.61
N MET A 547 -9.93 -8.68 2.67
CA MET A 547 -10.86 -7.87 3.44
C MET A 547 -11.09 -6.52 2.74
N LYS A 548 -12.30 -5.97 2.87
CA LYS A 548 -12.66 -4.60 2.48
C LYS A 548 -13.28 -3.92 3.69
N GLY A 549 -12.91 -2.68 3.98
CA GLY A 549 -13.45 -1.93 5.12
C GLY A 549 -12.64 -0.67 5.38
N ASP A 550 -12.63 -0.22 6.62
CA ASP A 550 -11.83 0.91 7.09
C ASP A 550 -10.68 0.41 7.96
N VAL A 551 -9.49 1.02 7.80
CA VAL A 551 -8.36 0.85 8.72
C VAL A 551 -8.25 2.11 9.57
N PHE A 552 -8.24 1.90 10.87
CA PHE A 552 -8.06 2.95 11.87
C PHE A 552 -6.58 3.10 12.24
N TYR A 553 -6.15 4.33 12.52
CA TYR A 553 -4.76 4.67 12.83
C TYR A 553 -4.64 5.79 13.85
#